data_AF-A0A4R8PYS2-F1
#
_entry.id   AF-A0A4R8PYS2-F1
#
_cell.length_a   1.000
_cell.length_b   1.000
_cell.length_c   1.000
_cell.angle_alpha   90.00
_cell.angle_beta   90.00
_cell.angle_gamma   90.00
#
_symmetry.space_group_name_H-M   'P 1'
#
loop_
_entity.id
_entity.type
_entity.pdbx_description
1 polymer ?
#
loop_
_entity_poly.entity_id
_entity_poly.type
_entity_poly.pdbx_seq_one_letter_code
_entity_poly.pdbx_strand_id
1 'polypeptide(L)'
;MSLRLSGRRLALAASPTLNYLASTASPSFLRPLRPATQTRGKWGLSSFFSRRNRGAQNGDEGALGGQNLDDPKVRQRFTQKQQPQLPSSIFEDEFDDTVAESKRNGAKTGQISLKTQETTSFRLDPDPRSRIRWERKKVIQMVRRNGRVSRSERIAQTEKQITHKSPFLETSVKKLVHLARQIQGKTLDDAILQMTYSKKKMASEVKYQLEEARDLAVVTRGMGLGKAGERSSDSTSLQAIKIRTKDGNTLTVDDPTNA
;
A
#
# COMPACT_ATOMS: atom_id res chain seq x y z
N MET A 1 76.81 -7.40 -16.46
CA MET A 1 76.64 -6.66 -17.71
C MET A 1 75.51 -5.65 -17.53
N SER A 2 75.85 -4.39 -17.73
CA SER A 2 75.10 -3.16 -17.46
C SER A 2 74.10 -2.77 -18.57
N LEU A 3 73.40 -1.65 -18.31
CA LEU A 3 72.71 -0.69 -19.21
C LEU A 3 71.17 -0.81 -19.20
N ARG A 4 70.42 0.05 -18.50
CA ARG A 4 70.11 1.50 -18.70
C ARG A 4 69.19 1.80 -19.89
N LEU A 5 67.92 2.10 -19.54
CA LEU A 5 67.00 3.16 -20.01
C LEU A 5 66.77 3.37 -21.52
N SER A 6 65.48 3.42 -21.90
CA SER A 6 64.87 4.62 -22.50
C SER A 6 63.34 4.53 -22.51
N GLY A 7 62.69 5.44 -21.79
CA GLY A 7 61.26 5.68 -21.89
C GLY A 7 60.92 6.34 -23.23
N ARG A 8 59.82 5.91 -23.84
CA ARG A 8 59.20 6.63 -24.96
C ARG A 8 57.82 7.12 -24.51
N ARG A 9 57.78 8.40 -24.13
CA ARG A 9 56.57 9.21 -24.12
C ARG A 9 56.16 9.42 -25.58
N LEU A 10 54.96 8.99 -25.96
CA LEU A 10 54.30 9.48 -27.16
C LEU A 10 53.35 10.61 -26.71
N ALA A 11 53.84 11.85 -26.85
CA ALA A 11 52.99 13.03 -26.84
C ALA A 11 52.36 13.15 -28.23
N LEU A 12 51.05 12.99 -28.34
CA LEU A 12 50.32 13.44 -29.51
C LEU A 12 49.96 14.91 -29.29
N ALA A 13 50.51 15.76 -30.14
CA ALA A 13 50.21 17.17 -30.21
C ALA A 13 48.74 17.38 -30.61
N ALA A 14 48.01 18.16 -29.82
CA ALA A 14 46.73 18.75 -30.21
C ALA A 14 46.91 20.26 -30.28
N SER A 15 46.68 20.85 -31.46
CA SER A 15 46.72 22.29 -31.68
C SER A 15 45.55 23.00 -30.97
N PRO A 16 45.76 24.22 -30.45
CA PRO A 16 44.74 24.98 -29.73
C PRO A 16 43.98 25.90 -30.69
N THR A 17 42.65 25.85 -30.67
CA THR A 17 41.85 27.02 -31.06
C THR A 17 40.80 27.27 -30.00
N LEU A 18 40.81 28.54 -29.59
CA LEU A 18 40.00 29.16 -28.57
C LEU A 18 38.51 29.04 -28.88
N ASN A 19 37.72 28.71 -27.87
CA ASN A 19 36.51 29.48 -27.61
C ASN A 19 36.28 29.56 -26.09
N TYR A 20 36.45 30.80 -25.64
CA TYR A 20 36.24 31.30 -24.30
C TYR A 20 34.75 31.64 -24.12
N LEU A 21 34.29 31.59 -22.87
CA LEU A 21 33.06 32.19 -22.31
C LEU A 21 31.76 31.39 -22.45
N ALA A 22 31.41 30.63 -21.40
CA ALA A 22 30.42 31.07 -20.41
C ALA A 22 30.02 29.90 -19.51
N SER A 23 30.66 29.85 -18.34
CA SER A 23 30.16 29.13 -17.18
C SER A 23 28.80 29.69 -16.78
N THR A 24 27.75 28.89 -16.90
CA THR A 24 26.53 29.08 -16.11
C THR A 24 26.17 27.74 -15.49
N ALA A 25 26.25 27.72 -14.17
CA ALA A 25 25.97 26.59 -13.33
C ALA A 25 24.51 26.13 -13.45
N SER A 26 24.29 24.82 -13.34
CA SER A 26 22.99 24.19 -13.11
C SER A 26 23.24 22.95 -12.24
N PRO A 27 22.34 22.52 -11.35
CA PRO A 27 21.29 23.24 -10.62
C PRO A 27 21.32 22.88 -9.11
N SER A 28 21.49 23.85 -8.22
CA SER A 28 21.15 23.62 -6.80
C SER A 28 19.63 23.63 -6.65
N PHE A 29 19.02 22.45 -6.74
CA PHE A 29 17.65 22.22 -6.27
C PHE A 29 17.60 22.39 -4.74
N LEU A 30 17.60 23.65 -4.29
CA LEU A 30 17.12 23.98 -2.96
C LEU A 30 15.61 23.75 -2.98
N ARG A 31 15.19 22.53 -2.62
CA ARG A 31 13.83 22.32 -2.13
C ARG A 31 13.62 23.33 -1.02
N PRO A 32 12.57 24.18 -1.04
CA PRO A 32 12.22 24.92 0.15
C PRO A 32 11.93 23.88 1.22
N LEU A 33 12.79 23.82 2.24
CA LEU A 33 12.48 23.21 3.52
C LEU A 33 11.26 23.98 4.00
N ARG A 34 10.06 23.48 3.70
CA ARG A 34 8.86 23.91 4.43
C ARG A 34 9.23 23.75 5.89
N PRO A 35 9.01 24.75 6.76
CA PRO A 35 9.19 24.54 8.18
C PRO A 35 8.34 23.31 8.51
N ALA A 36 9.00 22.23 8.91
CA ALA A 36 8.30 21.13 9.52
C ALA A 36 7.69 21.75 10.77
N THR A 37 6.41 22.12 10.68
CA THR A 37 5.61 22.47 11.84
C THR A 37 5.55 21.18 12.66
N GLN A 38 6.58 20.96 13.48
CA GLN A 38 6.57 19.94 14.51
C GLN A 38 5.55 20.41 15.54
N THR A 39 4.28 20.13 15.25
CA THR A 39 3.21 20.29 16.22
C THR A 39 3.48 19.28 17.33
N ARG A 40 4.07 19.74 18.44
CA ARG A 40 4.19 18.95 19.67
C ARG A 40 2.77 18.69 20.19
N GLY A 41 2.18 17.56 19.82
CA GLY A 41 0.86 17.17 20.30
C GLY A 41 0.90 16.78 21.78
N LYS A 42 -0.14 17.16 22.54
CA LYS A 42 -0.33 16.75 23.95
C LYS A 42 -0.28 15.21 24.13
N TRP A 43 -0.55 14.46 23.06
CA TRP A 43 -0.67 13.01 22.99
C TRP A 43 0.61 12.27 22.57
N GLY A 44 1.73 12.97 22.35
CA GLY A 44 3.01 12.34 22.07
C GLY A 44 3.62 11.71 23.33
N LEU A 45 4.34 10.59 23.18
CA LEU A 45 5.10 9.95 24.28
C LEU A 45 6.06 10.93 24.98
N SER A 46 6.52 11.97 24.28
CA SER A 46 7.32 13.06 24.84
C SER A 46 6.60 13.85 25.94
N SER A 47 5.27 13.98 25.92
CA SER A 47 4.48 14.61 26.98
C SER A 47 4.41 13.74 28.24
N PHE A 48 4.50 12.42 28.12
CA PHE A 48 4.56 11.50 29.26
C PHE A 48 5.93 11.53 29.95
N PHE A 49 7.03 11.64 29.18
CA PHE A 49 8.38 11.73 29.76
C PHE A 49 8.81 13.16 30.15
N SER A 50 8.12 14.21 29.69
CA SER A 50 8.45 15.61 30.02
C SER A 50 7.66 16.18 31.22
N ARG A 51 6.70 15.44 31.79
CA ARG A 51 5.89 15.91 32.94
C ARG A 51 6.68 16.09 34.24
N ARG A 52 7.90 15.54 34.33
CA ARG A 52 8.72 15.63 35.56
C ARG A 52 9.49 16.94 35.68
N ASN A 53 9.53 17.80 34.65
CA ASN A 53 10.40 18.99 34.66
C ASN A 53 9.75 20.30 34.17
N ARG A 54 8.42 20.41 34.17
CA ARG A 54 7.75 21.70 33.91
C ARG A 54 7.02 22.19 35.15
N GLY A 55 7.66 23.14 35.84
CA GLY A 55 6.96 24.03 36.77
C GLY A 55 5.84 24.76 36.02
N ALA A 56 4.73 24.99 36.73
CA ALA A 56 3.53 25.61 36.23
C ALA A 56 3.84 26.97 35.58
N GLN A 57 3.75 27.05 34.26
CA GLN A 57 3.59 28.29 33.53
C GLN A 57 2.26 28.21 32.79
N ASN A 58 1.30 28.99 33.27
CA ASN A 58 0.04 29.28 32.59
C ASN A 58 0.38 30.05 31.30
N GLY A 59 0.38 29.33 30.18
CA GLY A 59 0.61 29.88 28.85
C GLY A 59 -0.62 29.74 27.99
N ASP A 60 -1.29 30.88 27.78
CA ASP A 60 -2.19 31.28 26.69
C ASP A 60 -2.88 30.16 25.86
N GLU A 61 -4.20 30.06 26.03
CA GLU A 61 -5.15 29.09 25.47
C GLU A 61 -5.43 29.28 23.94
N GLY A 62 -4.60 30.03 23.22
CA GLY A 62 -4.95 30.52 21.87
C GLY A 62 -4.40 29.74 20.66
N ALA A 63 -3.34 28.92 20.79
CA ALA A 63 -2.49 28.63 19.62
C ALA A 63 -2.15 27.16 19.31
N LEU A 64 -2.81 26.16 19.92
CA LEU A 64 -2.44 24.75 19.74
C LEU A 64 -3.57 23.91 19.13
N GLY A 65 -3.36 23.47 17.89
CA GLY A 65 -4.20 22.53 17.14
C GLY A 65 -4.29 21.15 17.82
N GLY A 66 -5.09 21.10 18.87
CA GLY A 66 -5.28 19.98 19.78
C GLY A 66 -6.12 20.45 20.95
N GLN A 67 -7.28 21.03 20.63
CA GLN A 67 -8.34 21.45 21.55
C GLN A 67 -8.63 20.27 22.51
N ASN A 68 -8.91 20.55 23.79
CA ASN A 68 -9.01 19.57 24.88
C ASN A 68 -10.02 18.43 24.58
N LEU A 69 -9.59 17.38 23.86
CA LEU A 69 -10.36 16.14 23.65
C LEU A 69 -10.50 15.30 24.94
N ASP A 70 -9.85 15.74 26.02
CA ASP A 70 -9.98 15.20 27.37
C ASP A 70 -11.37 15.52 27.96
N ASP A 71 -12.00 16.62 27.54
CA ASP A 71 -13.35 16.97 27.97
C ASP A 71 -14.39 16.18 27.16
N PRO A 72 -15.30 15.43 27.81
CA PRO A 72 -16.27 14.59 27.11
C PRO A 72 -17.22 15.42 26.23
N LYS A 73 -17.57 16.64 26.64
CA LYS A 73 -18.44 17.55 25.87
C LYS A 73 -17.74 18.09 24.62
N VAL A 74 -16.46 18.44 24.71
CA VAL A 74 -15.65 18.91 23.56
C VAL A 74 -15.45 17.76 22.59
N ARG A 75 -15.17 16.56 23.09
CA ARG A 75 -15.07 15.34 22.30
C ARG A 75 -16.36 15.02 21.56
N GLN A 76 -17.51 15.06 22.22
CA GLN A 76 -18.81 14.85 21.58
C GLN A 76 -19.07 15.86 20.46
N ARG A 77 -18.83 17.16 20.71
CA ARG A 77 -18.95 18.21 19.69
C ARG A 77 -18.01 17.99 18.51
N PHE A 78 -16.77 17.59 18.78
CA PHE A 78 -15.79 17.31 17.74
C PHE A 78 -16.17 16.08 16.92
N THR A 79 -16.63 15.01 17.56
CA THR A 79 -17.15 13.82 16.88
C THR A 79 -18.38 14.15 16.04
N GLN A 80 -19.32 14.95 16.55
CA GLN A 80 -20.51 15.39 15.81
C GLN A 80 -20.16 16.25 14.59
N LYS A 81 -19.12 17.10 14.69
CA LYS A 81 -18.59 17.89 13.57
C LYS A 81 -17.87 17.03 12.52
N GLN A 82 -17.27 15.91 12.92
CA GLN A 82 -16.58 14.99 12.01
C GLN A 82 -17.52 13.96 11.38
N GLN A 83 -18.70 13.75 11.96
CA GLN A 83 -19.74 12.95 11.34
C GLN A 83 -20.24 13.69 10.09
N PRO A 84 -20.31 13.02 8.92
CA PRO A 84 -20.99 13.58 7.77
C PRO A 84 -22.41 13.91 8.18
N GLN A 85 -22.76 15.18 8.07
CA GLN A 85 -24.15 15.57 8.02
C GLN A 85 -24.59 15.24 6.58
N LEU A 86 -25.68 14.50 6.42
CA LEU A 86 -26.31 14.22 5.12
C LEU A 86 -27.57 15.10 4.93
N PRO A 87 -27.57 16.42 5.24
CA PRO A 87 -28.81 17.17 5.18
C PRO A 87 -29.23 17.22 3.71
N SER A 88 -30.36 16.59 3.38
CA SER A 88 -31.00 16.48 2.05
C SER A 88 -30.61 15.32 1.11
N SER A 89 -29.98 14.24 1.60
CA SER A 89 -29.79 13.04 0.78
C SER A 89 -31.06 12.17 0.77
N ILE A 90 -31.46 11.66 -0.39
CA ILE A 90 -32.61 10.74 -0.57
C ILE A 90 -32.55 9.49 0.34
N PHE A 91 -31.37 9.16 0.86
CA PHE A 91 -31.12 7.99 1.71
C PHE A 91 -30.99 8.32 3.21
N GLU A 92 -31.44 9.50 3.65
CA GLU A 92 -31.38 9.93 5.06
C GLU A 92 -32.17 8.99 5.98
N ASP A 93 -33.41 8.67 5.62
CA ASP A 93 -34.28 7.78 6.42
C ASP A 93 -33.73 6.34 6.53
N GLU A 94 -33.22 5.78 5.42
CA GLU A 94 -32.63 4.43 5.41
C GLU A 94 -31.33 4.37 6.23
N PHE A 95 -30.56 5.46 6.24
CA PHE A 95 -29.35 5.55 7.04
C PHE A 95 -29.66 5.55 8.54
N ASP A 96 -30.63 6.34 8.98
CA ASP A 96 -31.04 6.39 10.39
C ASP A 96 -31.60 5.05 10.87
N ASP A 97 -32.35 4.34 10.02
CA ASP A 97 -32.84 2.99 10.29
C ASP A 97 -31.69 1.99 10.46
N THR A 98 -30.70 1.99 9.57
CA THR A 98 -29.54 1.07 9.70
C THR A 98 -28.68 1.35 10.93
N VAL A 99 -28.53 2.62 11.32
CA VAL A 99 -27.80 3.03 12.53
C VAL A 99 -28.58 2.65 13.79
N ALA A 100 -29.90 2.84 13.79
CA ALA A 100 -30.77 2.43 14.89
C ALA A 100 -30.76 0.91 15.09
N GLU A 101 -30.84 0.16 13.99
CA GLU A 101 -30.83 -1.31 14.00
C GLU A 101 -29.46 -1.87 14.44
N SER A 102 -28.37 -1.27 13.98
CA SER A 102 -27.01 -1.63 14.43
C SER A 102 -26.80 -1.40 15.93
N LYS A 103 -27.39 -0.33 16.49
CA LYS A 103 -27.35 -0.06 17.95
C LYS A 103 -28.17 -1.07 18.75
N ARG A 104 -29.30 -1.53 18.22
CA ARG A 104 -30.16 -2.54 18.87
C ARG A 104 -29.50 -3.91 18.93
N ASN A 105 -28.80 -4.30 17.88
CA ASN A 105 -28.20 -5.64 17.76
C ASN A 105 -26.89 -5.83 18.54
N GLY A 106 -26.46 -4.87 19.37
CA GLY A 106 -25.27 -4.99 20.22
C GLY A 106 -23.96 -5.17 19.45
N ALA A 107 -24.00 -5.07 18.12
CA ALA A 107 -22.82 -5.04 17.28
C ALA A 107 -22.02 -3.83 17.74
N LYS A 108 -20.83 -4.06 18.29
CA LYS A 108 -19.84 -3.00 18.43
C LYS A 108 -19.55 -2.55 17.01
N THR A 109 -20.25 -1.51 16.56
CA THR A 109 -19.94 -0.74 15.36
C THR A 109 -18.50 -0.30 15.50
N GLY A 110 -17.57 -1.16 15.09
CA GLY A 110 -16.15 -0.96 15.25
C GLY A 110 -15.80 0.19 14.36
N GLN A 111 -15.80 1.41 14.91
CA GLN A 111 -15.43 2.65 14.24
C GLN A 111 -15.77 2.62 12.74
N ILE A 112 -17.05 2.45 12.40
CA ILE A 112 -17.51 2.85 11.07
C ILE A 112 -17.50 4.38 11.09
N SER A 113 -16.30 4.94 11.17
CA SER A 113 -16.02 6.32 10.84
C SER A 113 -16.41 6.40 9.38
N LEU A 114 -17.61 6.92 9.12
CA LEU A 114 -18.11 7.10 7.78
C LEU A 114 -17.01 7.79 6.99
N LYS A 115 -16.49 7.09 5.99
CA LYS A 115 -15.37 7.55 5.17
C LYS A 115 -15.90 8.60 4.21
N THR A 116 -16.32 9.74 4.75
CA THR A 116 -16.73 10.89 3.95
C THR A 116 -15.53 11.37 3.16
N GLN A 117 -15.75 11.71 1.90
CA GLN A 117 -14.69 12.22 1.02
C GLN A 117 -13.88 13.34 1.71
N GLU A 118 -14.53 14.27 2.40
CA GLU A 118 -13.89 15.36 3.14
C GLU A 118 -12.94 14.86 4.22
N THR A 119 -13.37 13.92 5.05
CA THR A 119 -12.56 13.36 6.14
C THR A 119 -11.39 12.50 5.65
N THR A 120 -11.54 11.85 4.50
CA THR A 120 -10.50 10.99 3.93
C THR A 120 -9.61 11.71 2.94
N SER A 121 -10.03 12.86 2.41
CA SER A 121 -9.35 13.59 1.33
C SER A 121 -7.88 13.84 1.66
N PHE A 122 -7.59 14.33 2.87
CA PHE A 122 -6.23 14.61 3.33
C PHE A 122 -5.35 13.36 3.46
N ARG A 123 -5.94 12.17 3.69
CA ARG A 123 -5.20 10.89 3.82
C ARG A 123 -5.02 10.20 2.47
N LEU A 124 -6.04 10.23 1.62
CA LEU A 124 -6.03 9.58 0.31
C LEU A 124 -5.26 10.41 -0.72
N ASP A 125 -5.43 11.73 -0.71
CA ASP A 125 -4.85 12.68 -1.68
C ASP A 125 -4.00 13.77 -0.98
N PRO A 126 -2.79 13.45 -0.49
CA PRO A 126 -1.93 14.42 0.18
C PRO A 126 -1.38 15.52 -0.77
N ASP A 127 -1.28 15.27 -2.08
CA ASP A 127 -0.86 16.25 -3.09
C ASP A 127 -1.79 16.24 -4.32
N PRO A 128 -2.90 17.00 -4.29
CA PRO A 128 -3.87 17.01 -5.39
C PRO A 128 -3.30 17.62 -6.68
N ARG A 129 -2.36 18.56 -6.60
CA ARG A 129 -1.79 19.24 -7.78
C ARG A 129 -0.97 18.27 -8.62
N SER A 130 -0.20 17.39 -7.98
CA SER A 130 0.55 16.37 -8.69
C SER A 130 -0.34 15.26 -9.25
N ARG A 131 -1.40 14.87 -8.53
CA ARG A 131 -2.42 13.94 -9.06
C ARG A 131 -3.05 14.47 -10.35
N ILE A 132 -3.53 15.72 -10.37
CA ILE A 132 -4.17 16.33 -11.57
C ILE A 132 -3.21 16.34 -12.76
N ARG A 133 -1.93 16.67 -12.57
CA ARG A 133 -0.93 16.63 -13.66
C ARG A 133 -0.69 15.22 -14.18
N TRP A 134 -0.65 14.24 -13.29
CA TRP A 134 -0.51 12.83 -13.66
C TRP A 134 -1.74 12.32 -14.41
N GLU A 135 -2.95 12.65 -13.95
CA GLU A 135 -4.21 12.31 -14.61
C GLU A 135 -4.27 12.91 -16.02
N ARG A 136 -3.97 14.21 -16.16
CA ARG A 136 -3.88 14.85 -17.48
C ARG A 136 -2.91 14.12 -18.40
N LYS A 137 -1.73 13.73 -17.90
CA LYS A 137 -0.75 12.95 -18.67
C LYS A 137 -1.32 11.59 -19.11
N LYS A 138 -2.02 10.88 -18.22
CA LYS A 138 -2.64 9.57 -18.51
C LYS A 138 -3.78 9.68 -19.51
N VAL A 139 -4.63 10.71 -19.39
CA VAL A 139 -5.71 10.99 -20.36
C VAL A 139 -5.12 11.30 -21.73
N ILE A 140 -4.10 12.15 -21.83
CA ILE A 140 -3.41 12.43 -23.11
C ILE A 140 -2.81 11.13 -23.69
N GLN A 141 -2.20 10.28 -22.88
CA GLN A 141 -1.68 8.98 -23.34
C GLN A 141 -2.79 8.06 -23.85
N MET A 142 -3.94 8.02 -23.17
CA MET A 142 -5.11 7.24 -23.56
C MET A 142 -5.67 7.72 -24.90
N VAL A 143 -5.89 9.04 -25.05
CA VAL A 143 -6.38 9.65 -26.30
C VAL A 143 -5.41 9.37 -27.46
N ARG A 144 -4.09 9.52 -27.24
CA ARG A 144 -3.07 9.21 -28.24
C ARG A 144 -3.07 7.74 -28.68
N ARG A 145 -3.40 6.82 -27.78
CA ARG A 145 -3.50 5.38 -28.10
C ARG A 145 -4.82 5.01 -28.76
N ASN A 146 -5.80 5.92 -28.81
CA ASN A 146 -7.11 5.73 -29.43
C ASN A 146 -7.79 4.42 -29.00
N GLY A 147 -7.82 4.15 -27.69
CA GLY A 147 -8.46 2.95 -27.13
C GLY A 147 -7.64 1.65 -27.20
N ARG A 148 -6.43 1.65 -27.76
CA ARG A 148 -5.55 0.46 -27.74
C ARG A 148 -5.04 0.17 -26.33
N VAL A 149 -5.44 -0.97 -25.78
CA VAL A 149 -5.02 -1.47 -24.47
C VAL A 149 -3.81 -2.38 -24.61
N SER A 150 -2.76 -2.12 -23.83
CA SER A 150 -1.58 -3.00 -23.78
C SER A 150 -1.89 -4.33 -23.07
N ARG A 151 -1.14 -5.39 -23.36
CA ARG A 151 -1.34 -6.71 -22.73
C ARG A 151 -1.31 -6.63 -21.20
N SER A 152 -0.39 -5.86 -20.64
CA SER A 152 -0.28 -5.66 -19.19
C SER A 152 -1.48 -4.93 -18.59
N GLU A 153 -2.03 -3.94 -19.31
CA GLU A 153 -3.23 -3.22 -18.86
C GLU A 153 -4.45 -4.15 -18.90
N ARG A 154 -4.57 -4.98 -19.94
CA ARG A 154 -5.63 -5.98 -20.04
C ARG A 154 -5.56 -6.97 -18.86
N ILE A 155 -4.38 -7.54 -18.61
CA ILE A 155 -4.16 -8.45 -17.47
C ILE A 155 -4.53 -7.78 -16.15
N ALA A 156 -4.09 -6.53 -15.92
CA ALA A 156 -4.41 -5.82 -14.68
C ALA A 156 -5.91 -5.49 -14.51
N GLN A 157 -6.67 -5.42 -15.62
CA GLN A 157 -8.12 -5.22 -15.60
C GLN A 157 -8.88 -6.53 -15.40
N THR A 158 -8.42 -7.63 -16.01
CA THR A 158 -9.14 -8.90 -16.03
C THR A 158 -8.76 -9.85 -14.90
N GLU A 159 -7.48 -9.86 -14.52
CA GLU A 159 -6.93 -10.81 -13.54
C GLU A 159 -6.75 -10.13 -12.19
N LYS A 160 -7.23 -10.80 -11.14
CA LYS A 160 -7.02 -10.34 -9.76
C LYS A 160 -5.63 -10.78 -9.30
N GLN A 161 -4.88 -9.87 -8.69
CA GLN A 161 -3.60 -10.18 -8.05
C GLN A 161 -3.49 -9.50 -6.67
N ILE A 162 -2.78 -10.15 -5.74
CA ILE A 162 -2.40 -9.57 -4.46
C ILE A 162 -0.90 -9.75 -4.25
N THR A 163 -0.24 -8.71 -3.76
CA THR A 163 1.17 -8.75 -3.39
C THR A 163 1.28 -8.51 -1.89
N HIS A 164 1.55 -9.58 -1.15
CA HIS A 164 1.73 -9.53 0.29
C HIS A 164 3.22 -9.46 0.64
N LYS A 165 3.59 -8.59 1.58
CA LYS A 165 4.96 -8.46 2.06
C LYS A 165 4.99 -8.81 3.55
N SER A 166 5.80 -9.81 3.89
CA SER A 166 5.97 -10.22 5.28
C SER A 166 6.69 -9.16 6.13
N PRO A 167 6.50 -9.19 7.46
CA PRO A 167 7.36 -8.48 8.38
C PRO A 167 8.79 -9.01 8.33
N PHE A 168 9.67 -8.38 9.12
CA PHE A 168 11.05 -8.82 9.24
C PHE A 168 11.12 -10.19 9.92
N LEU A 169 11.73 -11.15 9.22
CA LEU A 169 11.95 -12.49 9.73
C LEU A 169 13.40 -12.62 10.19
N GLU A 170 13.62 -13.18 11.37
CA GLU A 170 14.94 -13.37 11.98
C GLU A 170 15.71 -14.54 11.34
N THR A 171 15.96 -14.44 10.04
CA THR A 171 16.66 -15.45 9.27
C THR A 171 17.46 -14.83 8.13
N SER A 172 18.39 -15.59 7.59
CA SER A 172 19.16 -15.16 6.42
C SER A 172 18.38 -15.41 5.13
N VAL A 173 18.63 -14.56 4.13
CA VAL A 173 18.03 -14.67 2.79
C VAL A 173 18.24 -16.07 2.20
N LYS A 174 19.47 -16.60 2.29
CA LYS A 174 19.80 -17.94 1.75
C LYS A 174 18.93 -19.05 2.34
N LYS A 175 18.64 -19.00 3.65
CA LYS A 175 17.78 -20.00 4.30
C LYS A 175 16.33 -19.89 3.82
N LEU A 176 15.81 -18.66 3.71
CA LEU A 176 14.43 -18.42 3.28
C LEU A 176 14.20 -18.73 1.80
N VAL A 177 15.20 -18.51 0.94
CA VAL A 177 15.14 -18.79 -0.50
C VAL A 177 14.76 -20.25 -0.78
N HIS A 178 15.23 -21.20 0.04
CA HIS A 178 14.88 -22.61 -0.14
C HIS A 178 13.39 -22.89 0.10
N LEU A 179 12.79 -22.26 1.11
CA LEU A 179 11.35 -22.39 1.38
C LEU A 179 10.53 -21.68 0.29
N ALA A 180 10.95 -20.48 -0.12
CA ALA A 180 10.27 -19.73 -1.18
C ALA A 180 10.20 -20.50 -2.51
N ARG A 181 11.32 -21.12 -2.92
CA ARG A 181 11.35 -21.97 -4.13
C ARG A 181 10.48 -23.21 -4.00
N GLN A 182 10.30 -23.75 -2.80
CA GLN A 182 9.51 -24.97 -2.56
C GLN A 182 8.00 -24.75 -2.74
N ILE A 183 7.52 -23.54 -2.46
CA ILE A 183 6.10 -23.16 -2.59
C ILE A 183 5.80 -22.43 -3.91
N GLN A 184 6.83 -22.03 -4.65
CA GLN A 184 6.67 -21.34 -5.93
C GLN A 184 5.88 -22.22 -6.92
N GLY A 185 4.80 -21.67 -7.48
CA GLY A 185 3.97 -22.33 -8.49
C GLY A 185 3.02 -23.41 -7.95
N LYS A 186 2.96 -23.61 -6.63
CA LYS A 186 1.95 -24.43 -5.98
C LYS A 186 0.70 -23.60 -5.66
N THR A 187 -0.43 -24.29 -5.47
CA THR A 187 -1.65 -23.66 -4.95
C THR A 187 -1.43 -23.20 -3.51
N LEU A 188 -2.25 -22.26 -3.06
CA LEU A 188 -2.10 -21.69 -1.71
C LEU A 188 -2.34 -22.76 -0.63
N ASP A 189 -3.32 -23.64 -0.82
CA ASP A 189 -3.63 -24.74 0.09
C ASP A 189 -2.50 -25.79 0.14
N ASP A 190 -1.94 -26.17 -1.02
CA ASP A 190 -0.79 -27.09 -1.08
C ASP A 190 0.46 -26.49 -0.44
N ALA A 191 0.68 -25.18 -0.60
CA ALA A 191 1.78 -24.47 0.02
C ALA A 191 1.65 -24.45 1.55
N ILE A 192 0.46 -24.19 2.09
CA ILE A 192 0.17 -24.25 3.53
C ILE A 192 0.41 -25.67 4.07
N LEU A 193 -0.07 -26.69 3.37
CA LEU A 193 0.15 -28.08 3.73
C LEU A 193 1.64 -28.41 3.75
N GLN A 194 2.38 -28.00 2.72
CA GLN A 194 3.83 -28.21 2.63
C GLN A 194 4.60 -27.55 3.77
N MET A 195 4.21 -26.33 4.16
CA MET A 195 4.83 -25.61 5.28
C MET A 195 4.48 -26.23 6.64
N THR A 196 3.26 -26.76 6.79
CA THR A 196 2.82 -27.46 8.00
C THR A 196 3.68 -28.69 8.30
N TYR A 197 4.03 -29.47 7.27
CA TYR A 197 4.88 -30.67 7.44
C TYR A 197 6.38 -30.41 7.24
N SER A 198 6.80 -29.16 7.07
CA SER A 198 8.21 -28.83 6.87
C SER A 198 8.98 -28.84 8.19
N LYS A 199 10.16 -29.47 8.19
CA LYS A 199 11.05 -29.55 9.36
C LYS A 199 11.79 -28.23 9.67
N LYS A 200 11.59 -27.18 8.87
CA LYS A 200 12.33 -25.91 8.99
C LYS A 200 11.60 -24.99 9.98
N LYS A 201 12.32 -24.41 10.96
CA LYS A 201 11.74 -23.45 11.93
C LYS A 201 10.94 -22.34 11.25
N MET A 202 11.49 -21.74 10.20
CA MET A 202 10.84 -20.63 9.50
C MET A 202 9.62 -21.05 8.67
N ALA A 203 9.33 -22.34 8.52
CA ALA A 203 8.13 -22.78 7.81
C ALA A 203 6.84 -22.40 8.58
N SER A 204 6.89 -22.39 9.92
CA SER A 204 5.76 -21.93 10.73
C SER A 204 5.41 -20.46 10.47
N GLU A 205 6.44 -19.61 10.39
CA GLU A 205 6.26 -18.19 10.07
C GLU A 205 5.75 -17.98 8.64
N VAL A 206 6.32 -18.72 7.69
CA VAL A 206 5.87 -18.64 6.29
C VAL A 206 4.42 -19.12 6.15
N LYS A 207 4.02 -20.17 6.87
CA LYS A 207 2.62 -20.63 6.92
C LYS A 207 1.70 -19.51 7.40
N TYR A 208 2.01 -18.90 8.54
CA TYR A 208 1.21 -17.80 9.08
C TYR A 208 1.08 -16.65 8.06
N GLN A 209 2.17 -16.31 7.38
CA GLN A 209 2.18 -15.27 6.34
C GLN A 209 1.37 -15.63 5.08
N LEU A 210 1.27 -16.93 4.74
CA LEU A 210 0.41 -17.41 3.67
C LEU A 210 -1.07 -17.36 4.05
N GLU A 211 -1.40 -17.69 5.30
CA GLU A 211 -2.76 -17.57 5.85
C GLU A 211 -3.22 -16.10 5.89
N GLU A 212 -2.37 -15.19 6.39
CA GLU A 212 -2.62 -13.75 6.36
C GLU A 212 -2.82 -13.24 4.91
N ALA A 213 -1.96 -13.67 3.99
CA ALA A 213 -2.10 -13.30 2.58
C ALA A 213 -3.41 -13.82 1.96
N ARG A 214 -3.85 -15.03 2.33
CA ARG A 214 -5.12 -15.61 1.90
C ARG A 214 -6.29 -14.76 2.38
N ASP A 215 -6.32 -14.44 3.66
CA ASP A 215 -7.42 -13.67 4.26
C ASP A 215 -7.49 -12.28 3.62
N LEU A 216 -6.33 -11.63 3.44
CA LEU A 216 -6.26 -10.36 2.73
C LEU A 216 -6.70 -10.47 1.26
N ALA A 217 -6.38 -11.58 0.57
CA ALA A 217 -6.78 -11.81 -0.81
C ALA A 217 -8.31 -11.91 -0.94
N VAL A 218 -8.93 -12.66 -0.04
CA VAL A 218 -10.39 -12.82 0.01
C VAL A 218 -11.05 -11.48 0.35
N VAL A 219 -10.60 -10.80 1.39
CA VAL A 219 -11.25 -9.55 1.86
C VAL A 219 -11.04 -8.39 0.91
N THR A 220 -9.81 -8.17 0.41
CA THR A 220 -9.49 -6.97 -0.37
C THR A 220 -9.73 -7.12 -1.87
N ARG A 221 -9.55 -8.32 -2.42
CA ARG A 221 -9.68 -8.60 -3.86
C ARG A 221 -10.86 -9.52 -4.19
N GLY A 222 -11.47 -10.15 -3.19
CA GLY A 222 -12.55 -11.12 -3.43
C GLY A 222 -12.09 -12.31 -4.26
N MET A 223 -10.89 -12.84 -3.96
CA MET A 223 -10.41 -14.10 -4.56
C MET A 223 -11.03 -15.30 -3.84
N GLY A 224 -11.20 -16.44 -4.52
CA GLY A 224 -11.68 -17.69 -3.90
C GLY A 224 -13.14 -17.71 -3.44
N LEU A 225 -13.96 -16.75 -3.89
CA LEU A 225 -15.39 -16.66 -3.54
C LEU A 225 -16.34 -17.38 -4.55
N GLY A 226 -15.82 -17.91 -5.66
CA GLY A 226 -16.63 -18.52 -6.73
C GLY A 226 -17.39 -19.77 -6.28
N LYS A 227 -16.74 -20.62 -5.47
CA LYS A 227 -17.27 -21.90 -5.00
C LYS A 227 -18.59 -21.82 -4.21
N ALA A 228 -18.87 -20.68 -3.57
CA ALA A 228 -20.10 -20.48 -2.79
C ALA A 228 -21.26 -19.94 -3.65
N GLY A 229 -20.98 -19.10 -4.65
CA GLY A 229 -21.99 -18.51 -5.54
C GLY A 229 -22.56 -19.49 -6.57
N GLU A 230 -21.74 -20.43 -7.05
CA GLU A 230 -22.17 -21.46 -8.03
C GLU A 230 -23.07 -22.54 -7.44
N ARG A 231 -23.17 -22.65 -6.10
CA ARG A 231 -24.19 -23.52 -5.48
C ARG A 231 -25.60 -22.95 -5.58
N SER A 232 -25.74 -21.65 -5.87
CA SER A 232 -27.03 -20.93 -5.85
C SER A 232 -27.54 -20.45 -7.21
N SER A 233 -26.69 -20.36 -8.24
CA SER A 233 -27.10 -19.96 -9.57
C SER A 233 -26.39 -20.80 -10.64
N ASP A 234 -27.17 -21.63 -11.31
CA ASP A 234 -26.86 -22.38 -12.53
C ASP A 234 -25.60 -23.26 -12.48
N SER A 235 -25.85 -24.54 -12.24
CA SER A 235 -24.94 -25.68 -12.41
C SER A 235 -24.51 -25.91 -13.87
N THR A 236 -24.03 -24.88 -14.57
CA THR A 236 -23.20 -25.09 -15.75
C THR A 236 -21.80 -25.38 -15.23
N SER A 237 -21.56 -26.63 -14.87
CA SER A 237 -20.25 -27.17 -14.49
C SER A 237 -19.19 -26.60 -15.43
N LEU A 238 -18.35 -25.69 -14.91
CA LEU A 238 -17.16 -25.27 -15.62
C LEU A 238 -16.34 -26.53 -15.85
N GLN A 239 -16.22 -26.95 -17.11
CA GLN A 239 -15.51 -28.18 -17.44
C GLN A 239 -14.07 -28.04 -16.95
N ALA A 240 -13.58 -29.02 -16.19
CA ALA A 240 -12.24 -29.01 -15.64
C ALA A 240 -11.21 -28.75 -16.75
N ILE A 241 -10.48 -27.64 -16.64
CA ILE A 241 -9.55 -27.19 -17.66
C ILE A 241 -8.20 -27.83 -17.40
N LYS A 242 -7.70 -28.59 -18.38
CA LYS A 242 -6.34 -29.12 -18.34
C LYS A 242 -5.37 -28.07 -18.85
N ILE A 243 -4.51 -27.56 -17.97
CA ILE A 243 -3.48 -26.59 -18.31
C ILE A 243 -2.09 -27.21 -18.13
N ARG A 244 -1.12 -26.69 -18.89
CA ARG A 244 0.28 -27.05 -18.74
C ARG A 244 1.03 -25.84 -18.18
N THR A 245 1.69 -26.00 -17.04
CA THR A 245 2.48 -24.92 -16.44
C THR A 245 3.75 -24.67 -17.25
N LYS A 246 4.41 -23.54 -17.00
CA LYS A 246 5.69 -23.21 -17.62
C LYS A 246 6.77 -24.28 -17.35
N ASP A 247 6.68 -24.94 -16.20
CA ASP A 247 7.62 -25.98 -15.77
C ASP A 247 7.31 -27.35 -16.41
N GLY A 248 6.24 -27.45 -17.21
CA GLY A 248 5.85 -28.66 -17.95
C GLY A 248 4.85 -29.56 -17.25
N ASN A 249 4.51 -29.27 -15.99
CA ASN A 249 3.52 -30.02 -15.20
C ASN A 249 2.11 -29.81 -15.76
N THR A 250 1.30 -30.87 -15.75
CA THR A 250 -0.11 -30.80 -16.14
C THR A 250 -0.97 -30.66 -14.90
N LEU A 251 -1.83 -29.64 -14.87
CA LEU A 251 -2.76 -29.37 -13.78
C LEU A 251 -4.19 -29.42 -14.31
N THR A 252 -5.08 -30.00 -13.51
CA THR A 252 -6.53 -29.97 -13.74
C THR A 252 -7.10 -28.88 -12.84
N VAL A 253 -7.68 -27.85 -13.45
CA VAL A 253 -8.29 -26.72 -12.73
C VAL A 253 -9.79 -26.94 -12.72
N ASP A 254 -10.31 -27.33 -11.55
CA ASP A 254 -11.74 -27.53 -11.33
C ASP A 254 -12.46 -26.20 -11.03
N ASP A 255 -11.80 -25.28 -10.31
CA ASP A 255 -12.31 -23.95 -9.97
C ASP A 255 -11.34 -22.89 -10.50
N PRO A 256 -11.74 -22.02 -11.45
CA PRO A 256 -10.88 -20.98 -11.99
C PRO A 256 -10.64 -19.82 -11.01
N THR A 257 -11.41 -19.74 -9.92
CA THR A 257 -11.25 -18.72 -8.89
C THR A 257 -10.31 -19.14 -7.76
N ASN A 258 -9.92 -20.42 -7.72
CA ASN A 258 -9.00 -20.95 -6.74
C ASN A 258 -7.54 -20.76 -7.19
N ALA A 259 -6.66 -20.45 -6.23
CA ALA A 259 -5.26 -20.05 -6.47
C ALA A 259 -4.27 -21.06 -5.89
#